data_AF-A0A7H4N0F0-F1
#
_entry.id   AF-A0A7H4N0F0-F1
#
_cell.length_a   1.000
_cell.length_b   1.000
_cell.length_c   1.000
_cell.angle_alpha   90.00
_cell.angle_beta   90.00
_cell.angle_gamma   90.00
#
_symmetry.space_group_name_H-M   'P 1'
#
loop_
_entity.id
_entity.type
_entity.pdbx_description
1 polymer ?
#
loop_
_entity_poly.entity_id
_entity_poly.type
_entity_poly.pdbx_seq_one_letter_code
_entity_poly.pdbx_strand_id
1 'polypeptide(L)'
;MQEAWLSASLAGEEHIRSIHLLMALVDKQSLVRCDGLWPLLTLVQSQLARLRPLLDAQSEERPEVQQEAELAQGDEVAFVGRPVNAGVKEGDLNPALQNALDKFTLDVTARARDGKIDPVFRP
;
A
#
# COMPACT_ATOMS: atom_id res chain seq x y z
N MET A 1 4.49 -18.27 -8.70
CA MET A 1 3.03 -18.46 -8.51
C MET A 1 2.69 -19.81 -7.89
N GLN A 2 3.12 -20.96 -8.45
CA GLN A 2 2.78 -22.28 -7.88
C GLN A 2 3.12 -22.43 -6.39
N GLU A 3 4.33 -22.03 -5.96
CA GLU A 3 4.74 -22.13 -4.54
C GLU A 3 3.93 -21.22 -3.61
N ALA A 4 3.58 -20.02 -4.09
CA ALA A 4 2.74 -19.09 -3.34
C ALA A 4 1.32 -19.64 -3.18
N TRP A 5 0.78 -20.24 -4.25
CA TRP A 5 -0.51 -20.91 -4.20
C TRP A 5 -0.49 -22.12 -3.25
N LEU A 6 0.54 -22.96 -3.31
CA LEU A 6 0.72 -24.08 -2.39
C LEU A 6 0.72 -23.60 -0.93
N SER A 7 1.43 -22.51 -0.64
CA SER A 7 1.49 -21.91 0.71
C SER A 7 0.13 -21.39 1.18
N ALA A 8 -0.64 -20.76 0.29
CA ALA A 8 -1.99 -20.28 0.59
C ALA A 8 -2.98 -21.44 0.80
N SER A 9 -2.96 -22.45 -0.07
CA SER A 9 -3.83 -23.62 0.04
C SER A 9 -3.56 -24.43 1.30
N LEU A 10 -2.30 -24.56 1.71
CA LEU A 10 -1.93 -25.20 2.99
C LEU A 10 -2.44 -24.43 4.21
N ALA A 11 -2.61 -23.11 4.08
CA ALA A 11 -3.18 -22.25 5.11
C ALA A 11 -4.73 -22.21 5.08
N GLY A 12 -5.37 -22.89 4.12
CA GLY A 12 -6.83 -22.87 3.94
C GLY A 12 -7.35 -21.58 3.31
N GLU A 13 -6.48 -20.80 2.67
CA GLU A 13 -6.85 -19.52 2.05
C GLU A 13 -7.23 -19.72 0.58
N GLU A 14 -8.32 -19.08 0.15
CA GLU A 14 -8.81 -19.18 -1.24
C GLU A 14 -8.09 -18.20 -2.20
N HIS A 15 -7.36 -17.23 -1.65
CA HIS A 15 -6.69 -16.17 -2.41
C HIS A 15 -5.20 -16.08 -2.08
N ILE A 16 -4.38 -15.80 -3.11
CA ILE A 16 -2.95 -15.54 -2.92
C ILE A 16 -2.76 -14.09 -2.48
N ARG A 17 -2.52 -13.87 -1.18
CA ARG A 17 -2.07 -12.58 -0.62
C ARG A 17 -0.57 -12.34 -0.81
N SER A 18 -0.13 -11.10 -0.65
CA SER A 18 1.27 -10.68 -0.82
C SER A 18 2.25 -11.43 0.08
N ILE A 19 1.83 -11.88 1.28
CA ILE A 19 2.66 -12.68 2.19
C ILE A 19 3.06 -14.03 1.59
N HIS A 20 2.18 -14.69 0.83
CA HIS A 20 2.49 -15.97 0.19
C HIS A 20 3.46 -15.81 -0.98
N LEU A 21 3.34 -14.69 -1.70
CA LEU A 21 4.31 -14.28 -2.70
C LEU A 21 5.67 -14.04 -2.06
N LEU A 22 5.72 -13.31 -0.94
CA LEU A 22 6.96 -13.05 -0.23
C LEU A 22 7.63 -14.35 0.25
N MET A 23 6.87 -15.30 0.80
CA MET A 23 7.38 -16.63 1.17
C MET A 23 8.02 -17.35 -0.02
N ALA A 24 7.34 -17.38 -1.16
CA ALA A 24 7.87 -18.01 -2.37
C ALA A 24 9.12 -17.30 -2.93
N LEU A 25 9.21 -15.98 -2.78
CA LEU A 25 10.34 -15.17 -3.25
C LEU A 25 11.57 -15.31 -2.35
N VAL A 26 11.38 -15.42 -1.03
CA VAL A 26 12.47 -15.70 -0.08
C VAL A 26 13.15 -17.03 -0.40
N ASP A 27 12.38 -18.04 -0.81
CA ASP A 27 12.90 -19.34 -1.23
C ASP A 27 13.55 -19.31 -2.62
N LYS A 28 13.02 -18.49 -3.54
CA LYS A 28 13.48 -18.40 -4.93
C LYS A 28 13.88 -16.97 -5.30
N GLN A 29 14.89 -16.44 -4.61
CA GLN A 29 15.36 -15.05 -4.76
C GLN A 29 15.85 -14.72 -6.18
N SER A 30 16.31 -15.74 -6.94
CA SER A 30 16.76 -15.59 -8.34
C SER A 30 15.68 -15.10 -9.31
N LEU A 31 14.41 -15.18 -8.92
CA LEU A 31 13.27 -14.71 -9.71
C LEU A 31 13.02 -13.20 -9.57
N VAL A 32 13.65 -12.56 -8.60
CA VAL A 32 13.49 -11.12 -8.34
C VAL A 32 14.52 -10.33 -9.16
N ARG A 33 14.05 -9.34 -9.90
CA ARG A 33 14.88 -8.36 -10.63
C ARG A 33 14.79 -6.94 -10.04
N CYS A 34 14.12 -6.82 -8.88
CA CYS A 34 13.92 -5.55 -8.18
C CYS A 34 14.91 -5.46 -7.02
N ASP A 35 15.93 -4.62 -7.18
CA ASP A 35 16.99 -4.43 -6.18
C ASP A 35 16.45 -3.86 -4.84
N GLY A 36 15.33 -3.12 -4.89
CA GLY A 36 14.68 -2.56 -3.71
C GLY A 36 14.04 -3.58 -2.78
N LEU A 37 13.88 -4.84 -3.22
CA LEU A 37 13.32 -5.92 -2.39
C LEU A 37 14.36 -6.62 -1.53
N TRP A 38 15.64 -6.32 -1.71
CA TRP A 38 16.73 -6.98 -0.97
C TRP A 38 16.51 -7.05 0.55
N PRO A 39 16.10 -5.97 1.27
CA PRO A 39 15.89 -6.05 2.71
C PRO A 39 14.89 -7.14 3.13
N LEU A 40 13.86 -7.36 2.31
CA LEU A 40 12.83 -8.37 2.57
C LEU A 40 13.30 -9.78 2.23
N LEU A 41 14.20 -9.91 1.24
CA LEU A 41 14.75 -11.20 0.80
C LEU A 41 15.88 -11.71 1.69
N THR A 42 16.45 -10.86 2.55
CA THR A 42 17.41 -11.29 3.59
C THR A 42 16.77 -12.03 4.76
N LEU A 43 15.44 -11.96 4.91
CA LEU A 43 14.70 -12.69 5.94
C LEU A 43 14.73 -14.19 5.65
N VAL A 44 14.94 -15.00 6.69
CA VAL A 44 14.86 -16.46 6.59
C VAL A 44 13.41 -16.91 6.77
N GLN A 45 13.01 -18.02 6.15
CA GLN A 45 11.67 -18.60 6.27
C GLN A 45 11.15 -18.69 7.71
N SER A 46 12.02 -19.06 8.67
CA SER A 46 11.67 -19.14 10.09
C SER A 46 11.33 -17.79 10.73
N GLN A 47 12.02 -16.72 10.32
CA GLN A 47 11.75 -15.36 10.77
C GLN A 47 10.43 -14.86 10.20
N LEU A 48 10.18 -15.15 8.92
CA LEU A 48 8.93 -14.78 8.26
C LEU A 48 7.73 -15.53 8.85
N ALA A 49 7.87 -16.83 9.13
CA ALA A 49 6.85 -17.61 9.82
C ALA A 49 6.52 -17.06 11.21
N ARG A 50 7.53 -16.55 11.94
CA ARG A 50 7.31 -15.90 13.26
C ARG A 50 6.63 -14.54 13.14
N LEU A 51 6.90 -13.78 12.08
CA LEU A 51 6.28 -12.48 11.84
C LEU A 51 4.87 -12.61 11.21
N ARG A 52 4.54 -13.78 10.65
CA ARG A 52 3.27 -14.03 9.96
C ARG A 52 2.04 -13.57 10.75
N PRO A 53 1.85 -13.91 12.04
CA PRO A 53 0.66 -13.48 12.78
C PRO A 53 0.54 -11.96 12.92
N LEU A 54 1.68 -11.25 13.05
CA LEU A 54 1.70 -9.79 13.15
C LEU A 54 1.41 -9.14 11.80
N LEU A 55 2.00 -9.65 10.72
CA LEU A 55 1.74 -9.18 9.36
C LEU A 55 0.30 -9.45 8.95
N ASP A 56 -0.23 -10.63 9.27
CA ASP A 56 -1.64 -10.96 9.05
C ASP A 56 -2.56 -10.01 9.81
N ALA A 57 -2.22 -9.63 11.05
CA ALA A 57 -3.05 -8.70 11.83
C ALA A 57 -3.02 -7.25 11.28
N GLN A 58 -1.91 -6.82 10.70
CA GLN A 58 -1.72 -5.44 10.21
C GLN A 58 -1.95 -5.27 8.71
N SER A 59 -2.13 -6.35 7.96
CA SER A 59 -2.32 -6.29 6.51
C SER A 59 -3.66 -5.67 6.13
N GLU A 60 -3.66 -4.88 5.05
CA GLU A 60 -4.88 -4.40 4.40
C GLU A 60 -5.52 -5.48 3.50
N GLU A 61 -4.79 -6.56 3.19
CA GLU A 61 -5.29 -7.70 2.41
C GLU A 61 -6.09 -8.70 3.27
N ARG A 62 -6.43 -8.34 4.52
CA ARG A 62 -7.25 -9.17 5.40
C ARG A 62 -8.68 -9.28 4.88
N PRO A 63 -9.36 -10.42 5.08
CA PRO A 63 -10.70 -10.64 4.56
C PRO A 63 -11.71 -9.60 5.07
N GLU A 64 -11.56 -9.12 6.30
CA GLU A 64 -12.46 -8.10 6.86
C GLU A 64 -12.34 -6.76 6.13
N VAL A 65 -11.10 -6.31 5.87
CA VAL A 65 -10.81 -5.04 5.17
C VAL A 65 -11.17 -5.13 3.69
N GLN A 66 -10.94 -6.29 3.06
CA GLN A 66 -11.33 -6.53 1.66
C GLN A 66 -12.85 -6.50 1.48
N GLN A 67 -13.61 -7.09 2.40
CA GLN A 67 -15.08 -7.01 2.37
C GLN A 67 -15.56 -5.57 2.54
N GLU A 68 -14.99 -4.81 3.49
CA GLU A 68 -15.31 -3.37 3.64
C GLU A 68 -14.97 -2.57 2.38
N ALA A 69 -13.84 -2.86 1.74
CA ALA A 69 -13.42 -2.22 0.49
C ALA A 69 -14.34 -2.58 -0.68
N GLU A 70 -14.76 -3.84 -0.82
CA GLU A 70 -15.72 -4.26 -1.85
C GLU A 70 -17.09 -3.58 -1.67
N LEU A 71 -17.56 -3.47 -0.42
CA LEU A 71 -18.79 -2.76 -0.08
C LEU A 71 -18.68 -1.25 -0.37
N ALA A 72 -17.52 -0.64 -0.12
CA ALA A 72 -17.25 0.77 -0.43
C ALA A 72 -17.06 1.04 -1.93
N GLN A 73 -16.49 0.09 -2.68
CA GLN A 73 -16.27 0.19 -4.13
C GLN A 73 -17.56 0.03 -4.94
N GLY A 74 -18.61 -0.57 -4.37
CA GLY A 74 -19.93 -0.66 -5.00
C GLY A 74 -20.59 0.70 -5.29
N ASP A 75 -20.11 1.79 -4.69
CA ASP A 75 -20.74 3.12 -4.77
C ASP A 75 -19.86 4.20 -5.45
N GLU A 76 -18.55 3.96 -5.65
CA GLU A 76 -17.66 4.93 -6.30
C GLU A 76 -16.59 4.26 -7.18
N VAL A 77 -16.54 4.67 -8.46
CA VAL A 77 -15.45 4.35 -9.38
C VAL A 77 -14.16 5.02 -8.87
N ALA A 78 -13.33 4.26 -8.17
CA ALA A 78 -12.10 4.76 -7.56
C ALA A 78 -11.01 5.07 -8.61
N PHE A 79 -10.68 6.35 -8.76
CA PHE A 79 -9.49 6.81 -9.46
C PHE A 79 -8.23 6.36 -8.70
N VAL A 80 -7.43 5.49 -9.31
CA VAL A 80 -6.15 4.98 -8.74
C VAL A 80 -5.15 6.14 -8.70
N GLY A 81 -5.05 6.78 -7.54
CA GLY A 81 -4.10 7.87 -7.31
C GLY A 81 -4.26 8.66 -6.01
N ARG A 82 -5.12 8.22 -5.07
CA ARG A 82 -5.33 8.94 -3.81
C ARG A 82 -4.19 8.62 -2.85
N PRO A 83 -3.33 9.58 -2.45
CA PRO A 83 -2.48 9.37 -1.30
C PRO A 83 -3.38 9.23 -0.06
N VAL A 84 -3.06 8.24 0.79
CA VAL A 84 -3.63 8.11 2.13
C VAL A 84 -3.51 9.47 2.81
N ASN A 85 -4.65 10.04 3.20
CA ASN A 85 -4.72 11.26 4.00
C ASN A 85 -3.92 11.04 5.28
N ALA A 86 -2.64 11.39 5.28
CA ALA A 86 -1.93 11.76 6.49
C ALA A 86 -2.69 12.99 7.01
N GLY A 87 -3.59 12.74 7.96
CA GLY A 87 -4.53 13.72 8.48
C GLY A 87 -3.83 14.90 9.11
N VAL A 88 -3.51 15.91 8.30
CA VAL A 88 -3.58 17.29 8.76
C VAL A 88 -5.04 17.67 8.58
N LYS A 89 -5.79 17.68 9.67
CA LYS A 89 -7.13 18.26 9.66
C LYS A 89 -7.00 19.71 9.21
N GLU A 90 -7.63 20.06 8.10
CA GLU A 90 -7.72 21.40 7.49
C GLU A 90 -8.33 22.49 8.42
N GLY A 91 -8.40 22.26 9.73
CA GLY A 91 -9.02 23.16 10.71
C GLY A 91 -8.18 23.47 11.96
N ASP A 92 -6.98 22.91 12.13
CA ASP A 92 -6.15 23.17 13.33
C ASP A 92 -5.03 24.22 13.11
N LEU A 93 -4.97 24.83 11.93
CA LEU A 93 -4.00 25.89 11.66
C LEU A 93 -4.52 27.24 12.14
N ASN A 94 -3.74 27.92 12.97
CA ASN A 94 -3.99 29.31 13.35
C ASN A 94 -4.20 30.15 12.07
N PRO A 95 -5.25 31.00 12.00
CA PRO A 95 -5.57 31.79 10.80
C PRO A 95 -4.41 32.64 10.28
N ALA A 96 -3.50 33.09 11.14
CA ALA A 96 -2.29 33.80 10.72
C ALA A 96 -1.30 32.91 9.96
N LEU A 97 -1.20 31.63 10.33
CA LEU A 97 -0.33 30.65 9.68
C LEU A 97 -0.92 30.24 8.33
N GLN A 98 -2.23 30.03 8.26
CA GLN A 98 -2.92 29.75 7.00
C GLN A 98 -2.78 30.91 6.03
N ASN A 99 -2.95 32.15 6.49
CA ASN A 99 -2.75 33.34 5.63
C ASN A 99 -1.32 33.44 5.10
N ALA A 100 -0.31 33.09 5.92
CA ALA A 100 1.07 33.04 5.47
C ALA A 100 1.31 31.95 4.42
N LEU A 101 0.72 30.76 4.59
CA LEU A 101 0.76 29.69 3.58
C LEU A 101 0.09 30.16 2.28
N ASP A 102 -1.12 30.72 2.34
CA ASP A 102 -1.83 31.19 1.15
C ASP A 102 -1.06 32.30 0.40
N LYS A 103 -0.28 33.12 1.14
CA LYS A 103 0.47 34.24 0.58
C LYS A 103 1.83 33.85 -0.02
N PHE A 104 2.50 32.85 0.56
CA PHE A 104 3.90 32.52 0.22
C PHE A 104 4.08 31.11 -0.34
N THR A 105 3.05 30.29 -0.34
CA THR A 105 3.09 28.92 -0.86
C THR A 105 1.99 28.72 -1.90
N LEU A 106 2.16 27.67 -2.71
CA LEU A 106 1.15 27.25 -3.65
C LEU A 106 0.83 25.79 -3.35
N ASP A 107 -0.45 25.50 -3.10
CA ASP A 107 -0.88 24.13 -2.89
C ASP A 107 -0.92 23.36 -4.21
N VAL A 108 0.21 22.72 -4.52
CA VAL A 108 0.35 21.85 -5.69
C VAL A 108 -0.51 20.58 -5.58
N THR A 109 -0.87 20.15 -4.38
CA THR A 109 -1.72 18.98 -4.15
C THR A 109 -3.17 19.30 -4.53
N ALA A 110 -3.68 20.46 -4.10
CA ALA A 110 -4.99 20.96 -4.52
C ALA A 110 -5.06 21.16 -6.04
N ARG A 111 -3.99 21.70 -6.66
CA ARG A 111 -3.92 21.84 -8.12
C ARG A 111 -3.87 20.50 -8.86
N ALA A 112 -3.18 19.50 -8.31
CA ALA A 112 -3.17 18.14 -8.85
C ALA A 112 -4.58 17.52 -8.78
N ARG A 113 -5.27 17.70 -7.64
CA ARG A 113 -6.65 17.25 -7.45
C ARG A 113 -7.63 17.89 -8.44
N ASP A 114 -7.45 19.16 -8.73
CA ASP A 114 -8.22 19.91 -9.74
C ASP A 114 -7.83 19.59 -11.19
N GLY A 115 -6.84 18.72 -11.43
CA GLY A 115 -6.35 18.39 -12.77
C GLY A 115 -5.62 19.54 -13.48
N LYS A 116 -5.12 20.54 -12.75
CA LYS A 116 -4.45 21.75 -13.26
C LYS A 116 -2.92 21.64 -13.24
N ILE A 117 -2.39 20.42 -13.25
CA ILE A 117 -0.96 20.11 -13.33
C ILE A 117 -0.73 19.14 -14.48
N ASP A 118 0.31 19.39 -15.27
CA ASP A 118 0.68 18.52 -16.38
C ASP A 118 1.21 17.16 -15.89
N PRO A 119 0.93 16.07 -16.62
CA PRO A 119 1.41 14.74 -16.26
C PRO A 119 2.95 14.70 -16.28
N VAL A 120 3.54 14.18 -15.19
CA VAL A 120 4.99 14.00 -15.07
C VAL A 120 5.36 12.63 -15.62
N PHE A 121 6.02 12.61 -16.78
CA PHE A 121 6.54 11.37 -17.37
C PHE A 121 7.96 11.10 -16.86
N ARG A 122 8.22 9.86 -16.44
CA ARG A 122 9.57 9.40 -16.11
C ARG A 122 10.32 9.05 -17.41
N PRO A 123 11.62 9.41 -17.55
CA PRO A 123 12.44 9.01 -18.69
C PRO A 123 12.66 7.50 -18.79
#